data_AF-A0A914SU91-F1
#
_entry.id   AF-A0A914SU91-F1
#
_cell.length_a   1.000
_cell.length_b   1.000
_cell.length_c   1.000
_cell.angle_alpha   90.00
_cell.angle_beta   90.00
_cell.angle_gamma   90.00
#
_symmetry.space_group_name_H-M   'P 1'
#
loop_
_entity.id
_entity.type
_entity.pdbx_description
1 polymer ?
#
loop_
_entity_poly.entity_id
_entity_poly.type
_entity_poly.pdbx_seq_one_letter_code
_entity_poly.pdbx_strand_id
1 'polypeptide(L)'
;MDKFVFNRNEFDRLWDCSYYNYTTWETFGKKDTFLGSIYLTVGIIYEALYIPIMIVMARKEYLQFSCYKIMYWLGIVDILAIWCNAIMPGYFSMVGAVYCTHPFLTTVVGVLSMALSACFFDPYFGMNVPHDKSKYINMAHTVNNIVVIIALGSIYFGIIVAVIRKTRIANTANITALQRQTMIQAFLICSLCFIASAVYVWMQFLPIAPFVIVLAQFCWQASHGGAVFIYLIFNKSLRSSMFKLIKCNRNASNSVIATAATQPTDNSVHSNGLTNAQTNSTNLPPLRNAPRGSLF
;
A
#
# COMPACT_ATOMS: atom_id res chain seq x y z
N MET A 1 19.49 -4.14 -3.02
CA MET A 1 19.00 -4.70 -4.29
C MET A 1 19.62 -4.04 -5.52
N ASP A 2 20.47 -3.02 -5.39
CA ASP A 2 21.19 -2.46 -6.56
C ASP A 2 21.98 -3.52 -7.30
N LYS A 3 22.62 -4.45 -6.58
CA LYS A 3 23.31 -5.61 -7.16
C LYS A 3 22.33 -6.52 -7.92
N PHE A 4 21.11 -6.72 -7.42
CA PHE A 4 20.11 -7.51 -8.14
C PHE A 4 19.75 -6.88 -9.50
N VAL A 5 19.62 -5.56 -9.55
CA VAL A 5 19.21 -4.83 -10.77
C VAL A 5 20.38 -4.59 -11.72
N PHE A 6 21.54 -4.19 -11.21
CA PHE A 6 22.67 -3.70 -12.00
C PHE A 6 23.88 -4.65 -12.06
N ASN A 7 23.99 -5.62 -11.14
CA ASN A 7 25.13 -6.56 -11.09
C ASN A 7 24.70 -7.97 -10.66
N ARG A 8 23.95 -8.65 -11.52
CA ARG A 8 23.30 -9.93 -11.22
C ARG A 8 24.28 -11.01 -10.74
N ASN A 9 25.47 -11.08 -11.34
CA ASN A 9 26.50 -12.05 -10.98
C ASN A 9 26.99 -11.88 -9.53
N GLU A 10 27.17 -10.63 -9.08
CA GLU A 10 27.56 -10.36 -7.70
C GLU A 10 26.41 -10.65 -6.73
N PHE A 11 25.17 -10.37 -7.12
CA PHE A 11 23.99 -10.74 -6.33
C PHE A 11 23.89 -12.25 -6.15
N ASP A 12 23.96 -13.03 -7.22
CA ASP A 12 23.86 -14.49 -7.16
C ASP A 12 24.97 -15.09 -6.29
N ARG A 13 26.17 -14.48 -6.26
CA ARG A 13 27.26 -14.90 -5.36
C ARG A 13 27.01 -14.59 -3.89
N LEU A 14 26.45 -13.42 -3.58
CA LEU A 14 26.26 -12.95 -2.20
C LEU A 14 24.97 -13.50 -1.55
N TRP A 15 23.96 -13.80 -2.36
CA TRP A 15 22.67 -14.35 -1.95
C TRP A 15 22.52 -15.82 -2.32
N ASP A 16 23.64 -16.55 -2.43
CA ASP A 16 23.62 -18.00 -2.66
C ASP A 16 23.10 -18.75 -1.43
N CYS A 17 22.10 -19.59 -1.66
CA CYS A 17 21.45 -20.40 -0.62
C CYS A 17 21.86 -21.88 -0.67
N SER A 18 22.78 -22.25 -1.59
CA SER A 18 23.22 -23.62 -1.79
C SER A 18 24.01 -24.22 -0.61
N TYR A 19 24.51 -23.37 0.30
CA TYR A 19 25.39 -23.77 1.39
C TYR A 19 24.70 -24.66 2.44
N TYR A 20 23.42 -24.42 2.74
CA TYR A 20 22.64 -25.23 3.68
C TYR A 20 21.34 -25.73 3.04
N ASN A 21 20.77 -26.79 3.61
CA ASN A 21 19.43 -27.25 3.24
C ASN A 21 18.33 -26.34 3.81
N TYR A 22 17.11 -26.47 3.29
CA TYR A 22 15.97 -25.64 3.67
C TYR A 22 15.69 -25.66 5.19
N THR A 23 15.70 -26.83 5.83
CA THR A 23 15.40 -26.97 7.26
C THR A 23 16.45 -26.27 8.13
N THR A 24 17.72 -26.28 7.72
CA THR A 24 18.78 -25.56 8.44
C THR A 24 18.59 -24.05 8.28
N TRP A 25 18.27 -23.56 7.09
CA TRP A 25 17.95 -22.14 6.89
C TRP A 25 16.77 -21.68 7.76
N GLU A 26 15.74 -22.52 7.90
CA GLU A 26 14.61 -22.22 8.77
C GLU A 26 15.02 -22.02 10.24
N THR A 27 16.00 -22.78 10.74
CA THR A 27 16.47 -22.65 12.13
C THR A 27 17.19 -21.34 12.44
N PHE A 28 17.76 -20.67 11.43
CA PHE A 28 18.37 -19.34 11.64
C PHE A 28 17.33 -18.22 11.75
N GLY A 29 16.10 -18.48 11.31
CA GLY A 29 14.99 -17.56 11.41
C GLY A 29 14.53 -17.34 12.85
N LYS A 30 14.59 -16.11 13.33
CA LYS A 30 14.00 -15.75 14.63
C LYS A 30 12.52 -15.42 14.45
N LYS A 31 11.64 -16.31 14.91
CA LYS A 31 10.19 -16.06 14.96
C LYS A 31 9.88 -15.04 16.05
N ASP A 32 9.27 -13.92 15.66
CA ASP A 32 8.70 -12.93 16.58
C ASP A 32 7.23 -12.72 16.20
N THR A 33 6.40 -13.62 16.72
CA THR A 33 4.96 -13.63 16.45
C THR A 33 4.27 -12.41 17.04
N PHE A 34 4.76 -11.88 18.16
CA PHE A 34 4.16 -10.71 18.80
C PHE A 34 4.35 -9.47 17.94
N LEU A 35 5.60 -9.14 17.60
CA LEU A 35 5.90 -7.99 16.74
C LEU A 35 5.28 -8.15 15.35
N GLY A 36 5.37 -9.35 14.77
CA GLY A 36 4.78 -9.65 13.46
C GLY A 36 3.27 -9.48 13.43
N SER A 37 2.56 -9.91 14.49
CA SER A 37 1.11 -9.72 14.62
C SER A 37 0.74 -8.23 14.71
N ILE A 38 1.54 -7.41 15.39
CA ILE A 38 1.31 -5.97 15.47
C ILE A 38 1.43 -5.33 14.08
N TYR A 39 2.53 -5.58 13.36
CA TYR A 39 2.72 -5.03 12.01
C TYR A 39 1.62 -5.46 11.05
N LEU A 40 1.26 -6.75 11.06
CA LEU A 40 0.20 -7.27 10.21
C LEU A 40 -1.16 -6.63 10.53
N THR A 41 -1.50 -6.53 11.81
CA THR A 41 -2.77 -5.93 12.25
C THR A 41 -2.85 -4.45 11.88
N VAL A 42 -1.78 -3.68 12.13
CA VAL A 42 -1.72 -2.27 11.77
C VAL A 42 -1.84 -2.07 10.25
N GLY A 43 -1.13 -2.88 9.46
CA GLY A 43 -1.20 -2.85 8.00
C GLY A 43 -2.61 -3.13 7.48
N ILE A 44 -3.28 -4.17 7.99
CA ILE A 44 -4.65 -4.52 7.61
C ILE A 44 -5.62 -3.39 7.96
N ILE A 45 -5.47 -2.76 9.14
CA ILE A 45 -6.31 -1.62 9.54
C ILE A 45 -6.11 -0.45 8.57
N TYR A 46 -4.86 -0.11 8.23
CA TYR A 46 -4.59 0.96 7.28
C TYR A 46 -5.22 0.69 5.91
N GLU A 47 -5.05 -0.51 5.35
CA GLU A 47 -5.65 -0.91 4.08
C GLU A 47 -7.19 -0.85 4.10
N ALA A 48 -7.79 -1.44 5.13
CA ALA A 48 -9.24 -1.47 5.28
C ALA A 48 -9.86 -0.07 5.36
N LEU A 49 -9.13 0.90 5.95
CA LEU A 49 -9.53 2.30 5.97
C LEU A 49 -9.25 3.02 4.65
N TYR A 50 -8.16 2.68 3.96
CA TYR A 50 -7.73 3.39 2.74
C TYR A 50 -8.63 3.07 1.55
N ILE A 51 -8.94 1.79 1.33
CA ILE A 51 -9.74 1.29 0.20
C ILE A 51 -11.07 2.06 0.00
N PRO A 52 -11.95 2.21 1.00
CA PRO A 52 -13.22 2.93 0.81
C PRO A 52 -13.02 4.41 0.49
N ILE A 53 -11.97 5.05 1.01
CA ILE A 53 -11.64 6.44 0.69
C ILE A 53 -11.15 6.55 -0.75
N MET A 54 -10.34 5.61 -1.22
CA MET A 54 -9.90 5.55 -2.62
C MET A 54 -11.08 5.41 -3.58
N ILE A 55 -12.05 4.54 -3.27
CA ILE A 55 -13.26 4.36 -4.09
C ILE A 55 -14.06 5.66 -4.17
N VAL A 56 -14.18 6.41 -3.07
CA VAL A 56 -14.86 7.71 -3.07
C VAL A 56 -14.07 8.74 -3.89
N MET A 57 -12.76 8.83 -3.68
CA MET A 57 -11.90 9.75 -4.42
C MET A 57 -11.87 9.47 -5.92
N ALA A 58 -12.05 8.21 -6.34
CA ALA A 58 -12.10 7.80 -7.75
C ALA A 58 -13.32 8.35 -8.51
N ARG A 59 -14.32 8.89 -7.82
CA ARG A 59 -15.51 9.45 -8.48
C ARG A 59 -15.16 10.73 -9.23
N LYS A 60 -15.78 10.92 -10.40
CA LYS A 60 -15.59 12.11 -11.26
C LYS A 60 -15.82 13.43 -10.52
N GLU A 61 -16.74 13.44 -9.54
CA GLU A 61 -17.04 14.61 -8.69
C GLU A 61 -15.83 15.11 -7.87
N TYR A 62 -14.89 14.24 -7.54
CA TYR A 62 -13.66 14.59 -6.82
C TYR A 62 -12.49 14.75 -7.79
N LEU A 63 -12.32 13.81 -8.72
CA LEU A 63 -11.21 13.84 -9.68
C LEU A 63 -11.24 15.02 -10.66
N GLN A 64 -12.34 15.77 -10.75
CA GLN A 64 -12.35 17.04 -11.51
C GLN A 64 -11.37 18.09 -10.92
N PHE A 65 -11.09 18.04 -9.61
CA PHE A 65 -10.16 18.97 -8.97
C PHE A 65 -8.73 18.41 -8.94
N SER A 66 -7.76 19.24 -9.33
CA SER A 66 -6.34 18.83 -9.42
C SER A 66 -5.77 18.28 -8.12
N CYS A 67 -6.18 18.81 -6.96
CA CYS A 67 -5.70 18.36 -5.65
C CYS A 67 -6.13 16.90 -5.37
N TYR A 68 -7.40 16.56 -5.63
CA TYR A 68 -7.89 15.19 -5.46
C TYR A 68 -7.24 14.22 -6.46
N LYS A 69 -6.89 14.65 -7.68
CA LYS A 69 -6.12 13.81 -8.62
C LYS A 69 -4.77 13.39 -8.05
N ILE A 70 -4.03 14.35 -7.48
CA ILE A 70 -2.72 14.10 -6.87
C ILE A 70 -2.87 13.20 -5.64
N MET A 71 -3.82 13.52 -4.76
CA MET A 71 -4.11 12.71 -3.56
C MET A 71 -4.50 11.28 -3.92
N TYR A 72 -5.23 11.07 -5.02
CA TYR A 72 -5.60 9.74 -5.50
C TYR A 72 -4.38 8.92 -5.94
N TRP A 73 -3.49 9.49 -6.76
CA TRP A 73 -2.26 8.78 -7.14
C TRP A 73 -1.34 8.51 -5.95
N LEU A 74 -1.22 9.47 -5.03
CA LEU A 74 -0.46 9.29 -3.80
C LEU A 74 -1.06 8.17 -2.93
N GLY A 75 -2.38 8.09 -2.81
CA GLY A 75 -3.05 7.02 -2.08
C GLY A 75 -2.84 5.62 -2.66
N ILE A 76 -2.70 5.48 -3.99
CA ILE A 76 -2.31 4.20 -4.61
C ILE A 76 -0.89 3.81 -4.19
N VAL A 77 0.03 4.78 -4.19
CA VAL A 77 1.41 4.54 -3.74
C VAL A 77 1.45 4.15 -2.26
N ASP A 78 0.66 4.80 -1.41
CA ASP A 78 0.59 4.49 0.01
C ASP A 78 0.05 3.08 0.27
N ILE A 79 -0.99 2.63 -0.46
CA ILE A 79 -1.51 1.26 -0.38
C ILE A 79 -0.42 0.24 -0.73
N LEU A 80 0.26 0.42 -1.87
CA LEU A 80 1.35 -0.47 -2.27
C LEU A 80 2.50 -0.48 -1.25
N ALA A 81 2.80 0.67 -0.65
CA ALA A 81 3.81 0.81 0.39
C ALA A 81 3.39 0.11 1.69
N ILE A 82 2.13 0.23 2.14
CA ILE A 82 1.61 -0.45 3.34
C ILE A 82 1.72 -1.97 3.17
N TRP A 83 1.38 -2.49 2.00
CA TRP A 83 1.51 -3.92 1.72
C TRP A 83 2.97 -4.39 1.86
N CYS A 84 3.91 -3.65 1.26
CA CYS A 84 5.34 -3.96 1.29
C CYS A 84 6.00 -3.74 2.68
N ASN A 85 5.51 -2.77 3.46
CA ASN A 85 6.20 -2.27 4.66
C ASN A 85 5.53 -2.67 5.99
N ALA A 86 4.28 -3.11 5.96
CA ALA A 86 3.54 -3.56 7.15
C ALA A 86 3.12 -5.03 7.03
N ILE A 87 2.41 -5.39 5.96
CA ILE A 87 1.82 -6.74 5.81
C ILE A 87 2.91 -7.79 5.58
N MET A 88 3.77 -7.59 4.57
CA MET A 88 4.84 -8.54 4.26
C MET A 88 5.86 -8.69 5.39
N PRO A 89 6.38 -7.61 6.01
CA PRO A 89 7.28 -7.73 7.16
C PRO A 89 6.60 -8.35 8.39
N GLY A 90 5.30 -8.09 8.60
CA GLY A 90 4.51 -8.75 9.63
C GLY A 90 4.46 -10.27 9.45
N TYR A 91 4.10 -10.72 8.24
CA TYR A 91 4.10 -12.15 7.89
C TYR A 91 5.50 -12.77 8.04
N PHE A 92 6.53 -12.12 7.50
CA PHE A 92 7.92 -12.59 7.60
C PHE A 92 8.41 -12.70 9.04
N SER A 93 8.05 -11.75 9.91
CA SER A 93 8.38 -11.80 11.35
C SER A 93 7.69 -12.97 12.07
N MET A 94 6.44 -13.28 11.71
CA MET A 94 5.70 -14.38 12.32
C MET A 94 6.28 -15.75 11.95
N VAL A 95 6.65 -15.94 10.68
CA VAL A 95 7.24 -17.20 10.21
C VAL A 95 8.75 -17.28 10.45
N GLY A 96 9.39 -16.17 10.86
CA GLY A 96 10.84 -16.08 11.00
C GLY A 96 11.56 -16.21 9.65
N ALA A 97 11.00 -15.60 8.60
CA ALA A 97 11.53 -15.74 7.25
C ALA A 97 12.97 -15.21 7.16
N VAL A 98 13.87 -16.07 6.68
CA VAL A 98 15.19 -15.68 6.19
C VAL A 98 15.16 -15.66 4.67
N TYR A 99 16.05 -14.91 4.03
CA TYR A 99 16.10 -14.82 2.57
C TYR A 99 16.04 -16.19 1.88
N CYS A 100 16.84 -17.15 2.34
CA CYS A 100 16.93 -18.48 1.72
C CYS A 100 15.72 -19.39 1.89
N THR A 101 14.77 -19.05 2.77
CA THR A 101 13.49 -19.77 2.87
C THR A 101 12.47 -19.29 1.85
N HIS A 102 12.55 -18.02 1.43
CA HIS A 102 11.57 -17.37 0.56
C HIS A 102 12.23 -16.41 -0.46
N PRO A 103 13.26 -16.83 -1.22
CA PRO A 103 14.16 -15.93 -1.95
C PRO A 103 13.44 -15.08 -2.99
N PHE A 104 12.45 -15.66 -3.69
CA PHE A 104 11.64 -14.92 -4.66
C PHE A 104 10.83 -13.81 -4.00
N LEU A 105 10.05 -14.14 -2.96
CA LEU A 105 9.21 -13.17 -2.25
C LEU A 105 10.05 -12.08 -1.58
N THR A 106 11.14 -12.44 -0.90
CA THR A 106 12.03 -11.46 -0.25
C THR A 106 12.73 -10.57 -1.26
N THR A 107 13.05 -11.08 -2.45
CA THR A 107 13.65 -10.28 -3.53
C THR A 107 12.64 -9.31 -4.12
N VAL A 108 11.43 -9.79 -4.47
CA VAL A 108 10.37 -8.94 -5.02
C VAL A 108 9.98 -7.85 -4.03
N VAL A 109 9.72 -8.22 -2.77
CA VAL A 109 9.43 -7.26 -1.70
C VAL A 109 10.60 -6.32 -1.52
N GLY A 110 11.85 -6.81 -1.47
CA GLY A 110 13.01 -5.95 -1.30
C GLY A 110 13.23 -4.97 -2.45
N VAL A 111 12.93 -5.34 -3.70
CA VAL A 111 13.02 -4.44 -4.87
C VAL A 111 11.90 -3.41 -4.87
N LEU A 112 10.65 -3.84 -4.66
CA LEU A 112 9.50 -2.93 -4.54
C LEU A 112 9.70 -1.98 -3.37
N SER A 113 10.13 -2.51 -2.24
CA SER A 113 10.40 -1.72 -1.06
C SER A 113 11.67 -0.88 -1.22
N MET A 114 12.62 -1.18 -2.09
CA MET A 114 13.70 -0.24 -2.40
C MET A 114 13.23 0.95 -3.22
N ALA A 115 12.30 0.74 -4.16
CA ALA A 115 11.58 1.84 -4.81
C ALA A 115 10.70 2.63 -3.80
N LEU A 116 10.31 1.97 -2.70
CA LEU A 116 9.47 2.51 -1.62
C LEU A 116 10.21 2.65 -0.26
N SER A 117 11.56 2.72 -0.29
CA SER A 117 12.54 2.86 0.81
C SER A 117 12.45 1.98 2.11
N ALA A 118 12.24 0.67 2.07
CA ALA A 118 12.29 -0.20 3.27
C ALA A 118 12.66 -1.69 3.03
N CYS A 119 13.89 -2.14 3.32
CA CYS A 119 14.13 -3.55 3.68
C CYS A 119 15.51 -3.69 4.33
N PHE A 120 15.71 -4.73 5.16
CA PHE A 120 17.07 -5.11 5.56
C PHE A 120 17.82 -5.63 4.33
N PHE A 121 18.95 -5.00 4.03
CA PHE A 121 19.76 -5.33 2.86
C PHE A 121 20.67 -6.53 3.10
N ASP A 122 20.96 -6.83 4.36
CA ASP A 122 21.74 -7.98 4.76
C ASP A 122 20.81 -9.20 4.95
N PRO A 123 20.90 -10.23 4.09
CA PRO A 123 20.09 -11.43 4.22
C PRO A 123 20.43 -12.23 5.49
N TYR A 124 21.57 -11.94 6.13
CA TYR A 124 22.04 -12.56 7.38
C TYR A 124 21.79 -11.69 8.62
N PHE A 125 21.01 -10.61 8.48
CA PHE A 125 20.71 -9.71 9.59
C PHE A 125 20.05 -10.47 10.74
N GLY A 126 20.63 -10.37 11.94
CA GLY A 126 20.12 -11.03 13.15
C GLY A 126 20.41 -12.53 13.24
N MET A 127 21.13 -13.12 12.28
CA MET A 127 21.55 -14.52 12.31
C MET A 127 22.96 -14.67 12.92
N ASN A 128 23.21 -15.78 13.62
CA ASN A 128 24.53 -16.11 14.17
C ASN A 128 25.44 -16.79 13.12
N VAL A 129 25.56 -16.18 11.94
CA VAL A 129 26.39 -16.69 10.84
C VAL A 129 27.52 -15.69 10.56
N PRO A 130 28.81 -16.11 10.57
CA PRO A 130 29.92 -15.22 10.24
C PRO A 130 29.82 -14.75 8.79
N HIS A 131 29.69 -13.44 8.60
CA HIS A 131 29.70 -12.84 7.28
C HIS A 131 30.21 -11.39 7.34
N ASP A 132 30.70 -10.90 6.22
CA ASP A 132 31.14 -9.52 6.08
C ASP A 132 29.95 -8.61 5.74
N LYS A 133 29.48 -7.87 6.76
CA LYS A 133 28.35 -6.93 6.64
C LYS A 133 28.58 -5.83 5.62
N SER A 134 29.84 -5.45 5.36
CA SER A 134 30.16 -4.36 4.43
C SER A 134 29.71 -4.66 3.00
N LYS A 135 29.60 -5.95 2.63
CA LYS A 135 29.17 -6.41 1.31
C LYS A 135 27.67 -6.21 1.06
N TYR A 136 26.88 -5.98 2.10
CA TYR A 136 25.43 -5.81 2.04
C TYR A 136 24.98 -4.37 2.24
N ILE A 137 25.92 -3.42 2.38
CA ILE A 137 25.58 -2.00 2.47
C ILE A 137 25.00 -1.54 1.13
N ASN A 138 23.94 -0.74 1.20
CA ASN A 138 23.22 -0.25 0.05
C ASN A 138 23.45 1.25 -0.13
N MET A 139 24.35 1.59 -1.05
CA MET A 139 24.70 2.99 -1.32
C MET A 139 23.52 3.76 -1.93
N ALA A 140 22.74 3.20 -2.85
CA ALA A 140 21.62 3.94 -3.43
C ALA A 140 20.56 4.29 -2.36
N HIS A 141 20.24 3.35 -1.48
CA HIS A 141 19.33 3.60 -0.36
C HIS A 141 19.90 4.63 0.63
N THR A 142 21.19 4.55 0.92
CA THR A 142 21.86 5.53 1.80
C THR A 142 21.81 6.93 1.20
N VAL A 143 22.20 7.08 -0.07
CA VAL A 143 22.17 8.34 -0.79
C VAL A 143 20.74 8.87 -0.88
N ASN A 144 19.77 8.02 -1.23
CA ASN A 144 18.35 8.39 -1.27
C ASN A 144 17.88 8.95 0.09
N ASN A 145 18.16 8.25 1.19
CA ASN A 145 17.76 8.73 2.51
C ASN A 145 18.49 10.01 2.93
N ILE A 146 19.78 10.17 2.61
CA ILE A 146 20.51 11.43 2.86
C ILE A 146 19.88 12.58 2.07
N VAL A 147 19.57 12.37 0.78
CA VAL A 147 18.90 13.36 -0.06
C VAL A 147 17.53 13.72 0.53
N VAL A 148 16.75 12.72 0.96
CA VAL A 148 15.46 12.93 1.63
C VAL A 148 15.63 13.75 2.90
N ILE A 149 16.60 13.42 3.76
CA ILE A 149 16.90 14.16 5.00
C ILE A 149 17.23 15.64 4.70
N ILE A 150 18.13 15.89 3.74
CA ILE A 150 18.55 17.24 3.35
C ILE A 150 17.38 18.02 2.74
N ALA A 151 16.66 17.41 1.80
CA ALA A 151 15.53 18.03 1.11
C ALA A 151 14.39 18.37 2.08
N LEU A 152 13.99 17.41 2.92
CA LEU A 152 12.94 17.62 3.92
C LEU A 152 13.37 18.66 4.95
N GLY A 153 14.60 18.62 5.44
CA GLY A 153 15.13 19.64 6.36
C GLY A 153 15.09 21.05 5.76
N SER A 154 15.46 21.18 4.49
CA SER A 154 15.42 22.46 3.75
C SER A 154 13.99 22.98 3.55
N ILE A 155 13.06 22.09 3.17
CA ILE A 155 11.63 22.42 3.01
C ILE A 155 11.03 22.88 4.34
N TYR A 156 11.33 22.19 5.44
CA TYR A 156 10.88 22.56 6.78
C TYR A 156 11.34 23.96 7.17
N PHE A 157 12.64 24.23 7.00
CA PHE A 157 13.19 25.55 7.26
C PHE A 157 12.49 26.62 6.42
N GLY A 158 12.30 26.37 5.12
CA GLY A 158 11.58 27.27 4.22
C GLY A 158 10.12 27.54 4.64
N ILE A 159 9.37 26.49 5.04
CA ILE A 159 7.99 26.63 5.51
C ILE A 159 7.94 27.45 6.81
N ILE A 160 8.83 27.20 7.77
CA ILE A 160 8.90 27.94 9.03
C ILE A 160 9.16 29.42 8.73
N VAL A 161 10.14 29.74 7.89
CA VAL A 161 10.45 31.11 7.49
C VAL A 161 9.27 31.77 6.77
N ALA A 162 8.62 31.06 5.84
CA ALA A 162 7.48 31.57 5.09
C ALA A 162 6.27 31.86 6.00
N VAL A 163 5.97 30.98 6.97
CA VAL A 163 4.91 31.19 7.96
C VAL A 163 5.23 32.40 8.84
N ILE A 164 6.46 32.51 9.37
CA ILE A 164 6.87 33.66 10.19
C ILE A 164 6.74 34.97 9.41
N ARG A 165 7.22 35.00 8.16
CA ARG A 165 7.11 36.18 7.30
C ARG A 165 5.66 36.55 7.01
N LYS A 166 4.82 35.58 6.67
CA LYS A 166 3.41 35.83 6.32
C LYS A 166 2.59 36.27 7.53
N THR A 167 2.83 35.69 8.70
CA THR A 167 2.19 36.10 9.98
C THR A 167 2.62 37.51 10.40
N ARG A 168 3.85 37.93 10.05
CA ARG A 168 4.33 39.30 10.32
C ARG A 168 3.84 40.34 9.31
N ILE A 169 3.56 39.95 8.06
CA ILE A 169 3.27 40.89 6.95
C ILE A 169 1.76 41.03 6.66
N ALA A 170 0.94 40.01 6.90
CA ALA A 170 -0.45 40.00 6.43
C ALA A 170 -1.50 39.89 7.54
N ASN A 171 -2.47 40.81 7.53
CA ASN A 171 -3.83 40.60 8.03
C ASN A 171 -4.60 39.70 7.02
N THR A 172 -4.28 38.41 7.09
CA THR A 172 -4.95 37.18 6.63
C THR A 172 -5.69 37.15 5.27
N ALA A 173 -5.12 36.38 4.34
CA ALA A 173 -5.88 35.71 3.28
C ALA A 173 -6.47 34.38 3.83
N ASN A 174 -7.76 34.14 3.59
CA ASN A 174 -8.44 32.92 4.05
C ASN A 174 -7.89 31.66 3.35
N ILE A 175 -7.27 30.74 4.12
CA ILE A 175 -6.82 29.43 3.63
C ILE A 175 -8.01 28.47 3.61
N THR A 176 -8.23 27.78 2.48
CA THR A 176 -9.31 26.79 2.39
C THR A 176 -9.07 25.60 3.33
N ALA A 177 -10.14 24.94 3.77
CA ALA A 177 -10.03 23.78 4.66
C ALA A 177 -9.20 22.64 4.03
N LEU A 178 -9.33 22.42 2.72
CA LEU A 178 -8.58 21.40 1.98
C LEU A 178 -7.09 21.74 1.94
N GLN A 179 -6.72 22.99 1.62
CA GLN A 179 -5.33 23.43 1.65
C GLN A 179 -4.71 23.28 3.03
N ARG A 180 -5.42 23.67 4.09
CA ARG A 180 -4.95 23.50 5.48
C ARG A 180 -4.73 22.02 5.81
N GLN A 181 -5.65 21.14 5.42
CA GLN A 181 -5.51 19.70 5.60
C GLN A 181 -4.28 19.15 4.88
N THR A 182 -4.09 19.48 3.60
CA THR A 182 -2.95 19.01 2.80
C THR A 182 -1.63 19.49 3.39
N MET A 183 -1.58 20.69 3.97
CA MET A 183 -0.40 21.19 4.67
C MET A 183 -0.10 20.40 5.95
N ILE A 184 -1.11 20.11 6.79
CA ILE A 184 -0.93 19.30 8.00
C ILE A 184 -0.48 17.88 7.64
N GLN A 185 -1.07 17.30 6.59
CA GLN A 185 -0.67 16.00 6.05
C GLN A 185 0.79 15.98 5.63
N ALA A 186 1.19 16.92 4.78
CA ALA A 186 2.57 17.01 4.33
C ALA A 186 3.55 17.17 5.49
N PHE A 187 3.22 18.00 6.49
CA PHE A 187 4.04 18.17 7.68
C PHE A 187 4.21 16.84 8.42
N LEU A 188 3.12 16.19 8.86
CA LEU A 188 3.19 14.96 9.64
C LEU A 188 3.93 13.84 8.90
N ILE A 189 3.61 13.61 7.63
CA ILE A 189 4.26 12.59 6.79
C ILE A 189 5.77 12.87 6.71
N CYS A 190 6.15 14.11 6.41
CA CYS A 190 7.57 14.45 6.27
C CYS A 190 8.35 14.34 7.59
N SER A 191 7.74 14.64 8.75
CA SER A 191 8.36 14.42 10.06
C SER A 191 8.65 12.93 10.29
N LEU A 192 7.68 12.07 9.99
CA LEU A 192 7.80 10.63 10.15
C LEU A 192 8.84 10.03 9.19
N CYS A 193 8.84 10.47 7.92
CA CYS A 193 9.84 10.07 6.93
C CYS A 193 11.25 10.49 7.34
N PHE A 194 11.43 11.71 7.86
CA PHE A 194 12.73 12.18 8.33
C PHE A 194 13.30 11.28 9.44
N ILE A 195 12.49 10.97 10.46
CA ILE A 195 12.90 10.12 11.59
C ILE A 195 13.30 8.74 11.08
N ALA A 196 12.46 8.13 10.25
CA ALA A 196 12.73 6.80 9.72
C ALA A 196 13.99 6.80 8.83
N SER A 197 14.13 7.72 7.88
CA SER A 197 15.31 7.84 7.02
C SER A 197 16.60 8.03 7.82
N ALA A 198 16.59 8.84 8.87
CA ALA A 198 17.75 9.04 9.74
C ALA A 198 18.17 7.74 10.44
N VAL A 199 17.21 7.00 11.00
CA VAL A 199 17.48 5.71 11.63
C VAL A 199 17.95 4.66 10.62
N TYR A 200 17.36 4.62 9.42
CA TYR A 200 17.75 3.71 8.34
C TYR A 200 19.17 3.96 7.81
N VAL A 201 19.65 5.21 7.83
CA VAL A 201 21.05 5.52 7.55
C VAL A 201 21.93 5.08 8.72
N TRP A 202 21.52 5.38 9.96
CA TRP A 202 22.27 5.01 11.16
C TRP A 202 22.51 3.49 11.23
N MET A 203 21.47 2.67 11.03
CA MET A 203 21.56 1.21 11.15
C MET A 203 22.51 0.55 10.14
N GLN A 204 22.87 1.23 9.03
CA GLN A 204 23.80 0.69 8.03
C GLN A 204 25.27 0.79 8.46
N PHE A 205 25.61 1.74 9.34
CA PHE A 205 27.00 2.04 9.68
C PHE A 205 27.35 1.77 11.14
N LEU A 206 26.37 1.82 12.05
CA LEU A 206 26.61 1.62 13.47
C LEU A 206 25.64 0.58 14.05
N PRO A 207 26.06 -0.18 15.08
CA PRO A 207 25.17 -1.07 15.78
C PRO A 207 24.04 -0.28 16.43
N ILE A 208 22.82 -0.80 16.32
CA ILE A 208 21.62 -0.14 16.79
C ILE A 208 20.79 -1.08 17.66
N ALA A 209 20.17 -0.53 18.70
CA ALA A 209 19.33 -1.30 19.59
C ALA A 209 18.03 -1.74 18.87
N PRO A 210 17.52 -2.96 19.11
CA PRO A 210 16.35 -3.50 18.41
C PRO A 210 15.09 -2.60 18.50
N PHE A 211 14.88 -1.93 19.63
CA PHE A 211 13.71 -1.06 19.79
C PHE A 211 13.73 0.17 18.87
N VAL A 212 14.91 0.67 18.50
CA VAL A 212 15.05 1.84 17.60
C VAL A 212 14.71 1.43 16.16
N ILE A 213 15.06 0.20 15.78
CA ILE A 213 14.65 -0.39 14.49
C ILE A 213 13.13 -0.50 14.42
N VAL A 214 12.51 -1.04 15.47
CA VAL A 214 11.05 -1.17 15.57
C VAL A 214 10.37 0.20 15.47
N LEU A 215 10.91 1.21 16.18
CA LEU A 215 10.40 2.58 16.10
C LEU A 215 10.49 3.14 14.67
N ALA A 216 11.61 2.95 13.97
CA ALA A 216 11.76 3.41 12.60
C ALA A 216 10.76 2.73 11.65
N GLN A 217 10.53 1.42 11.82
CA GLN A 217 9.50 0.70 11.07
C GLN A 217 8.10 1.27 11.32
N PHE A 218 7.74 1.55 12.58
CA PHE A 218 6.45 2.18 12.89
C PHE A 218 6.33 3.60 12.34
N CYS A 219 7.38 4.42 12.44
CA CYS A 219 7.39 5.75 11.82
C CYS A 219 7.20 5.67 10.31
N TRP A 220 7.85 4.71 9.66
CA TRP A 220 7.72 4.47 8.23
C TRP A 220 6.32 3.96 7.84
N GLN A 221 5.76 3.00 8.57
CA GLN A 221 4.39 2.54 8.34
C GLN A 221 3.38 3.68 8.54
N ALA A 222 3.58 4.51 9.57
CA ALA A 222 2.71 5.64 9.87
C ALA A 222 2.83 6.78 8.85
N SER A 223 3.95 6.94 8.15
CA SER A 223 4.08 7.97 7.12
C SER A 223 3.18 7.70 5.91
N HIS A 224 2.95 6.41 5.59
CA HIS A 224 2.01 5.99 4.54
C HIS A 224 0.57 5.84 5.08
N GLY A 225 0.40 5.09 6.16
CA GLY A 225 -0.93 4.84 6.75
C GLY A 225 -1.57 6.07 7.37
N GLY A 226 -0.79 7.03 7.87
CA GLY A 226 -1.28 8.24 8.54
C GLY A 226 -2.16 9.13 7.66
N ALA A 227 -1.94 9.13 6.34
CA ALA A 227 -2.71 9.89 5.37
C ALA A 227 -4.21 9.59 5.45
N VAL A 228 -4.59 8.33 5.67
CA VAL A 228 -6.00 7.92 5.74
C VAL A 228 -6.73 8.55 6.93
N PHE A 229 -6.08 8.64 8.09
CA PHE A 229 -6.66 9.27 9.27
C PHE A 229 -6.84 10.75 9.05
N ILE A 230 -5.92 11.39 8.33
CA ILE A 230 -6.03 12.80 7.98
C ILE A 230 -7.23 13.03 7.07
N TYR A 231 -7.47 12.15 6.09
CA TYR A 231 -8.68 12.18 5.27
C TYR A 231 -9.95 12.03 6.11
N LEU A 232 -9.98 11.10 7.07
CA LEU A 232 -11.13 10.87 7.94
C LEU A 232 -11.41 11.99 8.93
N ILE A 233 -10.37 12.61 9.49
CA ILE A 233 -10.50 13.66 10.51
C ILE A 233 -10.84 14.99 9.86
N PHE A 234 -10.12 15.37 8.81
CA PHE A 234 -10.13 16.73 8.28
C PHE A 234 -10.94 16.91 6.98
N ASN A 235 -11.25 15.84 6.23
CA ASN A 235 -12.02 15.94 4.98
C ASN A 235 -13.50 15.56 5.17
N LYS A 236 -14.32 16.53 5.58
CA LYS A 236 -15.77 16.33 5.79
C LYS A 236 -16.49 15.82 4.54
N SER A 237 -16.08 16.26 3.34
CA SER A 237 -16.72 15.85 2.08
C SER A 237 -16.48 14.37 1.79
N LEU A 238 -15.22 13.93 1.79
CA LEU A 238 -14.88 12.53 1.60
C LEU A 238 -15.53 11.64 2.65
N ARG A 239 -15.49 12.05 3.93
CA ARG A 239 -16.12 11.30 5.02
C ARG A 239 -17.62 11.13 4.82
N SER A 240 -18.33 12.19 4.43
CA SER A 240 -19.77 12.14 4.16
C SER A 240 -20.09 11.19 3.01
N SER A 241 -19.35 11.26 1.92
CA SER A 241 -19.53 10.39 0.75
C SER A 241 -19.17 8.93 1.02
N MET A 242 -18.15 8.69 1.86
CA MET A 242 -17.77 7.36 2.32
C MET A 242 -18.86 6.73 3.18
N PHE A 243 -19.42 7.45 4.15
CA PHE A 243 -20.53 6.93 4.96
C PHE A 243 -21.78 6.64 4.14
N LYS A 244 -22.06 7.44 3.10
CA LYS A 244 -23.14 7.14 2.14
C LYS A 244 -22.88 5.85 1.37
N LEU A 245 -21.65 5.62 0.90
CA LEU A 245 -21.25 4.40 0.19
C LEU A 245 -21.43 3.15 1.06
N ILE A 246 -20.93 3.20 2.31
CA ILE A 246 -21.05 2.09 3.26
C ILE A 246 -22.52 1.80 3.61
N LYS A 247 -23.32 2.86 3.84
CA LYS A 247 -24.75 2.71 4.16
C LYS A 247 -25.55 2.12 2.99
N CYS A 248 -25.25 2.53 1.75
CA CYS A 248 -25.92 2.01 0.56
C CYS A 248 -25.59 0.52 0.33
N ASN A 249 -24.31 0.15 0.51
CA ASN A 249 -23.88 -1.25 0.39
C ASN A 249 -24.54 -2.15 1.46
N ARG A 250 -24.67 -1.65 2.70
CA ARG A 250 -25.38 -2.37 3.77
C ARG A 250 -26.86 -2.58 3.45
N ASN A 251 -27.53 -1.56 2.90
CA ASN A 251 -28.94 -1.68 2.51
C ASN A 251 -29.14 -2.64 1.34
N ALA A 252 -28.25 -2.64 0.36
CA ALA A 252 -28.26 -3.60 -0.75
C ALA A 252 -28.05 -5.04 -0.27
N SER A 253 -27.06 -5.28 0.61
CA SER A 253 -26.81 -6.60 1.21
C SER A 253 -28.02 -7.12 1.99
N ASN A 254 -28.66 -6.26 2.80
CA ASN A 254 -29.86 -6.62 3.54
C ASN A 254 -31.04 -6.98 2.61
N SER A 255 -31.17 -6.30 1.47
CA SER A 255 -32.21 -6.64 0.48
C SER A 255 -31.98 -7.98 -0.22
N VAL A 256 -30.72 -8.34 -0.50
CA VAL A 256 -30.36 -9.65 -1.09
C VAL A 256 -30.63 -10.78 -0.09
N ILE A 257 -30.27 -10.60 1.19
CA ILE A 257 -30.53 -11.60 2.24
C ILE A 257 -32.04 -11.79 2.44
N ALA A 258 -32.82 -10.70 2.44
CA ALA A 258 -34.28 -10.78 2.53
C ALA A 258 -34.92 -11.52 1.34
N THR A 259 -34.38 -11.32 0.13
CA THR A 259 -34.85 -12.01 -1.10
C THR A 259 -34.46 -13.48 -1.12
N ALA A 260 -33.27 -13.83 -0.61
CA ALA A 260 -32.83 -15.22 -0.49
C ALA A 260 -33.63 -16.00 0.56
N ALA A 261 -34.07 -15.34 1.63
CA ALA A 261 -34.92 -15.94 2.67
C ALA A 261 -36.39 -16.15 2.23
N THR A 262 -36.80 -15.64 1.07
CA THR A 262 -38.19 -15.74 0.55
C THR A 262 -38.36 -16.76 -0.60
N GLN A 263 -37.32 -17.52 -0.97
CA GLN A 263 -37.52 -18.63 -1.92
C GLN A 263 -38.30 -19.78 -1.25
N PRO A 264 -39.46 -20.19 -1.79
CA PRO A 264 -40.19 -21.36 -1.31
C PRO A 264 -39.39 -22.63 -1.65
N THR A 265 -39.25 -23.53 -0.69
CA THR A 265 -38.80 -24.92 -0.93
C THR A 265 -39.86 -25.63 -1.77
N ASP A 266 -39.69 -25.67 -3.09
CA ASP A 266 -40.63 -26.33 -3.98
C ASP A 266 -40.35 -27.84 -4.01
N ASN A 267 -41.03 -28.56 -3.11
CA ASN A 267 -41.21 -30.00 -3.19
C ASN A 267 -42.42 -30.28 -4.09
N SER A 268 -42.21 -30.65 -5.36
CA SER A 268 -43.19 -31.50 -6.04
C SER A 268 -42.62 -32.31 -7.21
N VAL A 269 -42.89 -33.60 -7.10
CA VAL A 269 -42.78 -34.69 -8.07
C VAL A 269 -43.96 -34.59 -9.05
N HIS A 270 -43.74 -34.59 -10.36
CA HIS A 270 -44.42 -35.53 -11.28
C HIS A 270 -43.96 -35.40 -12.74
N SER A 271 -44.01 -36.58 -13.38
CA SER A 271 -43.50 -37.00 -14.68
C SER A 271 -44.53 -36.95 -15.82
N ASN A 272 -43.99 -36.87 -17.04
CA ASN A 272 -44.48 -37.38 -18.35
C ASN A 272 -45.72 -36.75 -19.03
N GLY A 273 -45.57 -36.49 -20.35
CA GLY A 273 -46.70 -36.37 -21.28
C GLY A 273 -46.32 -35.77 -22.65
N LEU A 274 -46.22 -36.62 -23.68
CA LEU A 274 -45.87 -36.34 -25.08
C LEU A 274 -47.06 -35.82 -25.92
N THR A 275 -46.73 -35.30 -27.13
CA THR A 275 -47.56 -35.12 -28.37
C THR A 275 -48.58 -33.96 -28.38
N ASN A 276 -48.88 -33.21 -29.47
CA ASN A 276 -48.79 -33.44 -30.93
C ASN A 276 -48.84 -32.10 -31.73
N ALA A 277 -48.58 -32.21 -33.04
CA ALA A 277 -48.36 -31.17 -34.05
C ALA A 277 -49.62 -30.55 -34.72
N GLN A 278 -49.36 -29.64 -35.70
CA GLN A 278 -50.20 -29.01 -36.77
C GLN A 278 -50.58 -27.52 -36.50
N THR A 279 -50.50 -26.53 -37.41
CA THR A 279 -50.21 -26.43 -38.87
C THR A 279 -50.05 -24.93 -39.27
N ASN A 280 -49.15 -24.66 -40.23
CA ASN A 280 -49.17 -23.66 -41.34
C ASN A 280 -49.82 -22.26 -41.14
N SER A 281 -49.05 -21.16 -41.25
CA SER A 281 -48.77 -20.35 -42.48
C SER A 281 -49.26 -18.91 -42.19
N THR A 282 -48.61 -17.79 -42.52
CA THR A 282 -48.08 -17.31 -43.80
C THR A 282 -47.28 -16.00 -43.58
N ASN A 283 -46.39 -15.68 -44.53
CA ASN A 283 -45.93 -14.34 -44.97
C ASN A 283 -44.67 -13.71 -44.33
N LEU A 284 -43.54 -13.97 -44.99
CA LEU A 284 -42.41 -13.04 -45.25
C LEU A 284 -42.79 -12.08 -46.40
N PRO A 285 -42.19 -10.88 -46.58
CA PRO A 285 -40.78 -10.76 -47.00
C PRO A 285 -40.10 -9.42 -46.52
N PRO A 286 -38.96 -8.92 -47.08
CA PRO A 286 -37.66 -9.06 -46.42
C PRO A 286 -36.84 -7.74 -46.26
N LEU A 287 -35.80 -7.85 -45.43
CA LEU A 287 -34.46 -7.21 -45.48
C LEU A 287 -34.27 -5.86 -46.18
N ARG A 288 -33.74 -4.87 -45.43
CA ARG A 288 -32.87 -3.84 -46.03
C ARG A 288 -31.65 -3.49 -45.16
N ASN A 289 -30.52 -3.67 -45.83
CA ASN A 289 -29.10 -3.47 -45.53
C ASN A 289 -28.66 -2.32 -44.62
N ALA A 290 -27.61 -2.62 -43.85
CA ALA A 290 -26.63 -1.68 -43.30
C ALA A 290 -25.63 -1.21 -44.39
N PRO A 291 -24.90 -0.10 -44.13
CA PRO A 291 -23.50 -0.01 -44.56
C PRO A 291 -22.53 0.37 -43.43
N ARG A 292 -21.40 -0.36 -43.35
CA ARG A 292 -20.06 0.13 -42.96
C ARG A 292 -19.67 1.20 -44.00
N GLY A 293 -19.00 2.33 -43.73
CA GLY A 293 -17.89 2.64 -42.84
C GLY A 293 -16.73 3.16 -43.71
N SER A 294 -16.14 4.32 -43.39
CA SER A 294 -14.81 4.80 -43.85
C SER A 294 -14.59 6.22 -43.31
N LEU A 295 -13.61 6.44 -42.42
CA LEU A 295 -12.29 6.99 -42.75
C LEU A 295 -12.37 8.43 -43.31
N PHE A 296 -12.21 9.41 -42.44
CA PHE A 296 -11.14 10.43 -42.43
C PHE A 296 -11.03 11.01 -41.02
#